data_AF-A0A953B5B8-F1
#
_entry.id   AF-A0A953B5B8-F1
#
_cell.length_a   1.000
_cell.length_b   1.000
_cell.length_c   1.000
_cell.angle_alpha   90.00
_cell.angle_beta   90.00
_cell.angle_gamma   90.00
#
_symmetry.space_group_name_H-M   'P 1'
#
loop_
_entity.id
_entity.type
_entity.pdbx_description
1 polymer ?
#
loop_
_entity_poly.entity_id
_entity_poly.type
_entity_poly.pdbx_seq_one_letter_code
_entity_poly.pdbx_strand_id
1 'polypeptide(L)'
;MPPEHPLAPDAEASTPPAQTPEPAVIREEIQQSDPEMIRVYEDLIDLLIRKNIVRLTDFPPAAQAKLLRRRQMRAMLAPFSDILSTDDGEGIP
;
A
#
# COMPACT_ATOMS: atom_id res chain seq x y z
N MET A 1 20.68 -59.09 -32.11
CA MET A 1 19.38 -58.60 -32.61
C MET A 1 18.50 -59.82 -32.84
N PRO A 2 17.25 -59.91 -32.35
CA PRO A 2 16.19 -58.87 -32.14
C PRO A 2 15.66 -58.85 -30.67
N PRO A 3 14.48 -58.29 -30.26
CA PRO A 3 13.49 -57.40 -30.89
C PRO A 3 13.18 -56.07 -30.12
N GLU A 4 12.45 -55.17 -30.78
CA GLU A 4 11.85 -53.94 -30.23
C GLU A 4 10.50 -54.21 -29.52
N HIS A 5 10.23 -53.55 -28.37
CA HIS A 5 8.90 -53.18 -27.83
C HIS A 5 9.02 -52.38 -26.49
N PRO A 6 8.01 -51.61 -26.01
CA PRO A 6 7.52 -50.29 -26.47
C PRO A 6 7.47 -49.19 -25.38
N LEU A 7 7.18 -47.96 -25.82
CA LEU A 7 6.36 -46.88 -25.19
C LEU A 7 5.99 -46.97 -23.69
N ALA A 8 6.47 -46.00 -22.90
CA ALA A 8 5.64 -45.28 -21.92
C ALA A 8 6.15 -43.81 -21.77
N PRO A 9 5.24 -42.82 -21.73
CA PRO A 9 5.58 -41.42 -21.54
C PRO A 9 5.58 -41.13 -20.04
N ASP A 10 6.75 -40.96 -19.44
CA ASP A 10 6.81 -40.28 -18.15
C ASP A 10 6.68 -38.80 -18.44
N ALA A 11 5.42 -38.38 -18.51
CA ALA A 11 5.03 -37.01 -18.29
C ALA A 11 5.62 -36.59 -16.95
N GLU A 12 6.80 -35.97 -17.00
CA GLU A 12 7.25 -35.11 -15.93
C GLU A 12 6.14 -34.09 -15.73
N ALA A 13 5.33 -34.35 -14.71
CA ALA A 13 4.38 -33.41 -14.18
C ALA A 13 5.20 -32.18 -13.80
N SER A 14 5.29 -31.23 -14.74
CA SER A 14 5.64 -29.85 -14.51
C SER A 14 4.59 -29.30 -13.55
N THR A 15 4.76 -29.65 -12.28
CA THR A 15 4.22 -28.87 -11.18
C THR A 15 4.94 -27.54 -11.32
N PRO A 16 4.24 -26.46 -11.69
CA PRO A 16 4.87 -25.15 -11.72
C PRO A 16 5.42 -24.92 -10.31
N PRO A 17 6.69 -24.51 -10.14
CA PRO A 17 7.16 -24.16 -8.81
C PRO A 17 6.20 -23.09 -8.29
N ALA A 18 5.60 -23.34 -7.14
CA ALA A 18 4.91 -22.29 -6.40
C ALA A 18 5.90 -21.14 -6.28
N GLN A 19 5.66 -20.06 -7.05
CA GLN A 19 6.52 -18.91 -7.16
C GLN A 19 6.54 -18.25 -5.78
N THR A 20 7.46 -18.68 -4.94
CA THR A 20 7.77 -18.01 -3.69
C THR A 20 8.54 -16.77 -4.12
N PRO A 21 8.00 -15.55 -3.94
CA PRO A 21 8.65 -14.36 -4.44
C PRO A 21 10.06 -14.26 -3.85
N GLU A 22 11.05 -13.93 -4.70
CA GLU A 22 12.43 -13.78 -4.23
C GLU A 22 12.49 -12.72 -3.12
N PRO A 23 13.38 -12.89 -2.11
CA PRO A 23 13.48 -11.97 -0.98
C PRO A 23 13.78 -10.51 -1.39
N ALA A 24 14.35 -10.28 -2.58
CA ALA A 24 14.52 -8.95 -3.16
C ALA A 24 13.18 -8.32 -3.57
N VAL A 25 12.31 -9.09 -4.24
CA VAL A 25 10.98 -8.64 -4.69
C VAL A 25 10.11 -8.26 -3.48
N ILE A 26 10.11 -9.08 -2.43
CA ILE A 26 9.36 -8.80 -1.19
C ILE A 26 9.83 -7.49 -0.53
N ARG A 27 11.15 -7.22 -0.52
CA ARG A 27 11.70 -5.99 0.05
C ARG A 27 11.28 -4.76 -0.75
N GLU A 28 11.21 -4.87 -2.07
CA GLU A 28 10.75 -3.79 -2.93
C GLU A 28 9.26 -3.52 -2.72
N GLU A 29 8.42 -4.57 -2.65
CA GLU A 29 6.99 -4.46 -2.36
C GLU A 29 6.72 -3.82 -0.99
N ILE A 30 7.49 -4.17 0.04
CA ILE A 30 7.37 -3.53 1.37
C ILE A 30 7.76 -2.04 1.29
N GLN A 31 8.87 -1.72 0.64
CA GLN A 31 9.32 -0.33 0.48
C GLN A 31 8.32 0.53 -0.30
N GLN A 32 7.62 -0.06 -1.27
CA GLN A 32 6.59 0.62 -2.06
C GLN A 32 5.26 0.75 -1.31
N SER A 33 4.91 -0.22 -0.45
CA SER A 33 3.65 -0.21 0.29
C SER A 33 3.70 0.61 1.59
N ASP A 34 4.87 0.76 2.23
CA ASP A 34 5.05 1.58 3.44
C ASP A 34 4.53 3.04 3.28
N PRO A 35 4.83 3.77 2.17
CA PRO A 35 4.32 5.11 1.90
C PRO A 35 2.80 5.21 1.74
N GLU A 36 2.17 4.20 1.16
CA GLU A 36 0.72 4.15 1.01
C GLU A 36 0.05 3.87 2.35
N MET A 37 0.59 2.89 3.08
CA MET A 37 0.05 2.45 4.36
C MET A 37 0.11 3.55 5.41
N ILE A 38 1.14 4.40 5.37
CA ILE A 38 1.26 5.50 6.33
C ILE A 38 0.25 6.64 6.09
N ARG A 39 -0.38 6.75 4.92
CA ARG A 39 -1.53 7.66 4.72
C ARG A 39 -2.77 7.12 5.42
N VAL A 40 -3.02 5.81 5.26
CA VAL A 40 -4.13 5.11 5.92
C VAL A 40 -4.02 5.22 7.45
N TYR A 41 -2.81 5.02 7.99
CA TYR A 41 -2.58 5.20 9.43
C TYR A 41 -2.86 6.64 9.90
N GLU A 42 -2.48 7.64 9.12
CA GLU A 42 -2.75 9.04 9.46
C GLU A 42 -4.27 9.33 9.49
N ASP A 43 -5.02 8.85 8.50
CA ASP A 43 -6.47 9.03 8.43
C ASP A 43 -7.21 8.28 9.54
N LEU A 44 -6.73 7.09 9.89
CA LEU A 44 -7.24 6.32 11.02
C LEU A 44 -6.97 7.06 12.34
N ILE A 45 -5.75 7.56 12.56
CA ILE A 45 -5.41 8.33 13.76
C ILE A 45 -6.27 9.59 13.86
N ASP A 46 -6.47 10.31 12.75
CA ASP A 46 -7.34 11.47 12.67
C ASP A 46 -8.80 11.13 12.96
N LEU A 47 -9.29 9.99 12.45
CA LEU A 47 -10.63 9.49 12.76
C LEU A 47 -10.80 9.18 14.25
N LEU A 48 -9.83 8.49 14.85
CA LEU A 48 -9.87 8.12 16.27
C LEU A 48 -9.80 9.36 17.18
N ILE A 49 -8.98 10.36 16.80
CA ILE A 49 -8.91 11.65 17.52
C ILE A 49 -10.23 12.42 17.39
N ARG A 50 -10.82 12.49 16.18
CA ARG A 50 -12.13 13.15 15.98
C ARG A 50 -13.25 12.48 16.76
N LYS A 51 -13.22 11.15 16.87
CA LYS A 51 -14.16 10.38 17.71
C LYS A 51 -13.83 10.45 19.20
N ASN A 52 -12.78 11.17 19.59
CA ASN A 52 -12.30 11.29 20.97
C ASN A 52 -12.00 9.92 21.62
N ILE A 53 -11.62 8.92 20.81
CA ILE A 53 -11.25 7.58 21.27
C ILE A 53 -9.79 7.57 21.75
N VAL A 54 -8.93 8.33 21.07
CA VAL A 54 -7.53 8.56 21.46
C VAL A 54 -7.23 10.05 21.41
N ARG A 55 -6.26 10.50 22.19
CA ARG A 55 -5.74 11.86 22.17
C ARG A 55 -4.34 11.87 21.57
N LEU A 56 -3.94 13.00 20.99
CA LEU A 56 -2.57 13.16 20.49
C LEU A 56 -1.54 12.93 21.62
N THR A 57 -1.86 13.31 22.84
CA THR A 57 -0.99 13.14 24.02
C THR A 57 -0.79 11.70 24.45
N ASP A 58 -1.58 10.76 23.93
CA ASP A 58 -1.48 9.33 24.26
C ASP A 58 -0.31 8.65 23.51
N PHE A 59 0.25 9.33 22.51
CA PHE A 59 1.40 8.84 21.74
C PHE A 59 2.73 9.36 22.33
N PRO A 60 3.86 8.66 22.12
CA PRO A 60 5.19 9.15 22.51
C PRO A 60 5.54 10.51 21.86
N PRO A 61 6.36 11.37 22.48
CA PRO A 61 6.68 12.70 21.95
C PRO A 61 7.19 12.69 20.50
N ALA A 62 7.99 11.68 20.13
CA ALA A 62 8.48 11.50 18.77
C ALA A 62 7.35 11.24 17.75
N ALA A 63 6.32 10.49 18.13
CA ALA A 63 5.16 10.22 17.29
C ALA A 63 4.26 11.47 17.17
N GLN A 64 4.07 12.20 18.28
CA GLN A 64 3.32 13.46 18.27
C GLN A 64 3.92 14.47 17.27
N ALA A 65 5.23 14.68 17.33
CA ALA A 65 5.94 15.59 16.42
C ALA A 65 5.78 15.17 14.95
N LYS A 66 5.87 13.87 14.66
CA LYS A 66 5.67 13.32 13.31
C LYS A 66 4.25 13.56 12.79
N LEU A 67 3.23 13.29 13.62
CA LEU A 67 1.82 13.48 13.26
C LEU A 67 1.51 14.96 13.01
N LEU A 68 2.00 15.85 13.87
CA LEU A 68 1.82 17.30 13.69
C LEU A 68 2.49 17.80 12.40
N ARG A 69 3.73 17.39 12.13
CA ARG A 69 4.44 17.75 10.90
C ARG A 69 3.69 17.28 9.65
N ARG A 70 3.14 16.06 9.68
CA ARG A 70 2.37 15.52 8.55
C ARG A 70 1.06 16.25 8.31
N ARG A 71 0.29 16.51 9.36
CA ARG A 71 -0.92 17.34 9.25
C ARG A 71 -0.63 18.71 8.66
N GLN A 72 0.48 19.33 9.06
CA GLN A 72 0.90 20.62 8.49
C GLN A 72 1.24 20.51 7.00
N MET A 73 2.02 19.50 6.60
CA MET A 73 2.34 19.26 5.19
C MET A 73 1.09 19.01 4.35
N ARG A 74 0.11 18.26 4.88
CA ARG A 74 -1.17 18.01 4.22
C ARG A 74 -2.01 19.29 4.12
N ALA A 75 -2.08 20.09 5.18
CA ALA A 75 -2.79 21.36 5.17
C ALA A 75 -2.20 22.37 4.18
N MET A 76 -0.89 22.30 3.91
CA MET A 76 -0.26 23.08 2.84
C MET A 76 -0.61 22.58 1.43
N LEU A 77 -0.90 21.29 1.28
CA LEU A 77 -1.27 20.67 0.00
C LEU A 77 -2.78 20.72 -0.30
N ALA A 78 -3.62 20.77 0.73
CA ALA A 78 -5.09 20.80 0.59
C ALA A 78 -5.64 21.97 -0.27
N PRO A 79 -5.10 23.21 -0.18
CA PRO A 79 -5.49 24.29 -1.07
C PRO A 79 -5.23 23.98 -2.55
N PHE A 80 -4.19 23.19 -2.84
CA PHE A 80 -3.87 22.77 -4.19
C PHE A 80 -4.78 21.65 -4.70
N SER A 81 -5.19 20.71 -3.85
CA SER A 81 -6.11 19.64 -4.27
C SER A 81 -7.53 20.15 -4.54
N ASP A 82 -7.99 21.16 -3.78
CA ASP A 82 -9.31 21.75 -3.98
C ASP A 82 -9.40 22.48 -5.33
N ILE A 83 -8.35 23.25 -5.68
CA ILE A 83 -8.26 23.97 -6.97
C ILE A 83 -8.20 23.00 -8.16
N LEU A 84 -7.50 21.87 -8.03
CA LEU A 84 -7.37 20.86 -9.09
C LEU A 84 -8.63 19.99 -9.25
N SER A 85 -9.55 20.01 -8.28
CA SER A 85 -10.81 19.24 -8.35
C SER A 85 -11.97 20.03 -8.97
N THR A 86 -11.74 21.30 -9.36
CA THR A 86 -12.79 22.21 -9.87
C THR A 86 -12.95 22.24 -11.39
N ASP A 87 -12.28 21.37 -12.16
CA ASP A 87 -12.35 21.37 -13.64
C ASP A 87 -13.06 20.14 -14.23
N ASP A 88 -14.08 19.61 -13.55
CA ASP A 88 -14.94 18.57 -14.11
C ASP A 88 -16.40 19.07 -14.18
N GLY A 89 -16.61 20.00 -15.12
CA GLY A 89 -17.84 20.18 -15.90
C GLY A 89 -19.20 20.13 -15.19
N GLU A 90 -19.72 21.29 -14.79
CA GLU A 90 -21.16 21.49 -14.75
C GLU A 90 -21.53 22.82 -15.41
N GLY A 91 -22.14 22.67 -16.59
CA GLY A 91 -22.67 23.76 -17.40
C GLY A 91 -23.73 24.53 -16.66
N ILE A 92 -23.58 25.85 -16.75
CA ILE A 92 -24.57 26.88 -16.44
C ILE A 92 -25.89 26.55 -17.17
N PRO A 93 -27.03 26.67 -16.46
CA PRO A 93 -28.15 27.44 -17.01
C PRO A 93 -28.33 28.78 -16.29
#